data_AF-A0A0D5YQS8-F1
#
_entry.id   AF-A0A0D5YQS8-F1
#
_cell.length_a   1.000
_cell.length_b   1.000
_cell.length_c   1.000
_cell.angle_alpha   90.00
_cell.angle_beta   90.00
_cell.angle_gamma   90.00
#
_symmetry.space_group_name_H-M   'P 1'
#
loop_
_entity.id
_entity.type
_entity.pdbx_description
1 polymer ?
#
loop_
_entity_poly.entity_id
_entity_poly.type
_entity_poly.pdbx_seq_one_letter_code
_entity_poly.pdbx_strand_id
1 'polypeptide(L)'
;MTQGQIDKLISEREFPEATDHCELVETHISWVILCDDFVYKVKKPIKYSFLDFSTVERRKHFCERELQLNQRFAKDIYLGVLPVYQVNGHFKIGGDFGAPIDYTLKMRKLDPKMRMDKLLKQGRVSEEHIKNLAEWIENFHKKAAVIREKDVLDIKEKFNDLVAEKQFISEQLGFDSAKTIDRAVIVSDGFFDKHEKLLKDRLRSGFFRDCHGDLHSRNIFLLPGPQPFDCLEFNDDYRQIDVLNEVAFLCMDLDAHDKNELSELCIGHYNLHFPAMRNDEERQLFTYYKCYRANVRAKVNSLRAKSAYNNADQKKTLLEVQKYLDLMEDYLKSFSQ
;
A
#
# COMPACT_ATOMS: atom_id res chain seq x y z
N MET A 1 -22.14 -3.44 -7.80
CA MET A 1 -22.54 -2.02 -7.97
C MET A 1 -21.94 -1.47 -9.25
N THR A 2 -22.58 -0.48 -9.88
CA THR A 2 -22.03 0.35 -10.98
C THR A 2 -21.86 1.79 -10.50
N GLN A 3 -21.12 2.62 -11.25
CA GLN A 3 -20.94 4.05 -10.92
C GLN A 3 -22.28 4.76 -10.70
N GLY A 4 -23.23 4.64 -11.63
CA GLY A 4 -24.54 5.29 -11.49
C GLY A 4 -25.37 4.80 -10.30
N GLN A 5 -25.17 3.54 -9.86
CA GLN A 5 -25.82 3.04 -8.64
C GLN A 5 -25.20 3.65 -7.37
N ILE A 6 -23.87 3.86 -7.37
CA ILE A 6 -23.16 4.54 -6.28
C ILE A 6 -23.56 6.02 -6.22
N ASP A 7 -23.61 6.70 -7.36
CA ASP A 7 -24.02 8.11 -7.41
C ASP A 7 -25.46 8.28 -6.89
N LYS A 8 -26.36 7.36 -7.26
CA LYS A 8 -27.73 7.36 -6.76
C LYS A 8 -27.78 7.12 -5.23
N LEU A 9 -27.08 6.11 -4.72
CA LEU A 9 -26.97 5.84 -3.28
C LEU A 9 -26.51 7.08 -2.49
N ILE A 10 -25.51 7.80 -3.00
CA ILE A 10 -24.99 9.04 -2.40
C ILE A 10 -26.02 10.17 -2.46
N SER A 11 -26.69 10.35 -3.61
CA SER A 11 -27.69 11.41 -3.77
C SER A 11 -28.91 11.23 -2.87
N GLU A 12 -29.30 9.98 -2.60
CA GLU A 12 -30.45 9.62 -1.77
C GLU A 12 -30.10 9.56 -0.28
N ARG A 13 -28.80 9.55 0.06
CA ARG A 13 -28.25 9.48 1.43
C ARG A 13 -28.79 8.32 2.27
N GLU A 14 -29.00 7.19 1.61
CA GLU A 14 -29.56 5.97 2.20
C GLU A 14 -28.46 5.13 2.90
N PHE A 15 -27.87 5.74 3.94
CA PHE A 15 -26.86 5.14 4.82
C PHE A 15 -27.50 4.73 6.17
N PRO A 16 -26.89 3.78 6.91
CA PRO A 16 -27.39 3.42 8.24
C PRO A 16 -27.37 4.59 9.22
N GLU A 17 -26.41 5.50 9.06
CA GLU A 17 -26.27 6.72 9.86
C GLU A 17 -26.67 7.95 9.06
N ALA A 18 -27.35 8.89 9.71
CA ALA A 18 -27.66 10.19 9.12
C ALA A 18 -26.37 10.94 8.78
N THR A 19 -26.34 11.58 7.63
CA THR A 19 -25.18 12.32 7.14
C THR A 19 -25.59 13.54 6.31
N ASP A 20 -24.91 14.65 6.56
CA ASP A 20 -25.09 15.93 5.87
C ASP A 20 -24.15 16.09 4.68
N HIS A 21 -22.99 15.43 4.74
CA HIS A 21 -21.94 15.52 3.73
C HIS A 21 -21.50 14.14 3.25
N CYS A 22 -21.42 13.98 1.93
CA CYS A 22 -20.92 12.77 1.29
C CYS A 22 -19.99 13.15 0.14
N GLU A 23 -18.79 12.56 0.14
CA GLU A 23 -17.81 12.68 -0.94
C GLU A 23 -17.47 11.30 -1.47
N LEU A 24 -17.47 11.13 -2.79
CA LEU A 24 -16.99 9.91 -3.43
C LEU A 24 -15.52 10.06 -3.80
N VAL A 25 -14.70 9.17 -3.26
CA VAL A 25 -13.31 8.96 -3.69
C VAL A 25 -13.23 7.65 -4.45
N GLU A 26 -12.84 7.71 -5.71
CA GLU A 26 -12.66 6.54 -6.55
C GLU A 26 -11.21 6.05 -6.51
N THR A 27 -11.01 4.76 -6.26
CA THR A 27 -9.71 4.09 -6.39
C THR A 27 -9.74 3.16 -7.60
N HIS A 28 -8.61 2.54 -7.93
CA HIS A 28 -8.54 1.55 -9.01
C HIS A 28 -9.50 0.38 -8.83
N ILE A 29 -9.79 -0.01 -7.58
CA ILE A 29 -10.51 -1.25 -7.27
C ILE A 29 -11.73 -1.05 -6.37
N SER A 30 -12.02 0.17 -5.93
CA SER A 30 -13.11 0.46 -5.00
C SER A 30 -13.69 1.86 -5.19
N TRP A 31 -14.93 2.03 -4.75
CA TRP A 31 -15.56 3.31 -4.44
C TRP A 31 -15.50 3.52 -2.94
N VAL A 32 -15.01 4.67 -2.50
CA VAL A 32 -14.88 5.02 -1.08
C VAL A 32 -15.78 6.22 -0.82
N ILE A 33 -16.88 5.99 -0.11
CA ILE A 33 -17.87 7.02 0.22
C ILE A 33 -17.51 7.58 1.60
N LEU A 34 -17.10 8.83 1.66
CA LEU A 34 -16.74 9.54 2.88
C LEU A 34 -17.98 10.31 3.37
N CYS A 35 -18.60 9.83 4.45
CA CYS A 35 -19.68 10.52 5.17
C CYS A 35 -19.10 11.39 6.29
N ASP A 36 -19.93 11.93 7.20
CA ASP A 36 -19.46 12.78 8.29
C ASP A 36 -18.55 12.02 9.28
N ASP A 37 -19.05 10.91 9.84
CA ASP A 37 -18.35 10.10 10.85
C ASP A 37 -17.89 8.73 10.33
N PHE A 38 -18.38 8.30 9.17
CA PHE A 38 -18.16 6.97 8.62
C PHE A 38 -17.65 6.98 7.19
N VAL A 39 -17.03 5.87 6.80
CA VAL A 39 -16.60 5.60 5.45
C VAL A 39 -17.19 4.26 5.01
N TYR A 40 -17.75 4.22 3.80
CA TYR A 40 -18.27 2.99 3.20
C TYR A 40 -17.47 2.68 1.94
N LYS A 41 -16.68 1.59 1.99
CA LYS A 41 -15.86 1.13 0.86
C LYS A 41 -16.59 0.00 0.13
N VAL A 42 -16.91 0.21 -1.15
CA VAL A 42 -17.56 -0.77 -2.03
C VAL A 42 -16.56 -1.21 -3.09
N LYS A 43 -16.35 -2.52 -3.22
CA LYS A 43 -15.41 -3.07 -4.21
C LYS A 43 -16.02 -3.00 -5.62
N LYS A 44 -15.21 -2.67 -6.62
CA LYS A 44 -15.63 -2.60 -8.03
C LYS A 44 -15.78 -4.01 -8.62
N PRO A 45 -16.72 -4.25 -9.56
CA PRO A 45 -16.93 -5.56 -10.18
C PRO A 45 -15.88 -5.83 -11.28
N ILE A 46 -14.62 -5.96 -10.89
CA ILE A 46 -13.48 -6.09 -11.81
C ILE A 46 -12.74 -7.41 -11.61
N LYS A 47 -11.97 -7.81 -12.62
CA LYS A 47 -11.09 -8.99 -12.59
C LYS A 47 -9.74 -8.65 -13.23
N TYR A 48 -8.69 -8.77 -12.44
CA TYR A 48 -7.28 -8.69 -12.84
C TYR A 48 -6.61 -10.06 -12.64
N SER A 49 -5.36 -10.20 -13.11
CA SER A 49 -4.57 -11.42 -12.93
C SER A 49 -4.32 -11.77 -11.47
N PHE A 50 -4.26 -10.77 -10.59
CA PHE A 50 -3.96 -10.92 -9.16
C PHE A 50 -5.17 -10.66 -8.25
N LEU A 51 -6.35 -10.36 -8.80
CA LEU A 51 -7.52 -9.94 -8.05
C LEU A 51 -8.83 -10.25 -8.78
N ASP A 52 -9.79 -10.86 -8.10
CA ASP A 52 -11.10 -11.17 -8.69
C ASP A 52 -12.26 -10.70 -7.81
N PHE A 53 -12.87 -9.59 -8.19
CA PHE A 53 -14.07 -9.00 -7.58
C PHE A 53 -15.31 -9.15 -8.48
N SER A 54 -15.28 -10.06 -9.45
CA SER A 54 -16.31 -10.16 -10.49
C SER A 54 -17.70 -10.50 -9.94
N THR A 55 -17.80 -11.31 -8.88
CA THR A 55 -19.08 -11.72 -8.28
C THR A 55 -19.35 -11.06 -6.93
N VAL A 56 -20.62 -11.00 -6.53
CA VAL A 56 -21.04 -10.44 -5.24
C VAL A 56 -20.41 -11.20 -4.08
N GLU A 57 -20.35 -12.54 -4.16
CA GLU A 57 -19.78 -13.42 -3.14
C GLU A 57 -18.29 -13.15 -2.96
N ARG A 58 -17.56 -12.93 -4.06
CA ARG A 58 -16.14 -12.57 -4.01
C ARG A 58 -15.92 -11.21 -3.36
N ARG A 59 -16.76 -10.21 -3.70
CA ARG A 59 -16.68 -8.89 -3.07
C ARG A 59 -16.99 -8.96 -1.57
N LYS A 60 -17.99 -9.74 -1.16
CA LYS A 60 -18.26 -10.03 0.26
C LYS A 60 -17.03 -10.61 0.95
N HIS A 61 -16.49 -11.69 0.39
CA HIS A 61 -15.31 -12.38 0.93
C HIS A 61 -14.13 -11.42 1.13
N PHE A 62 -13.83 -10.58 0.14
CA PHE A 62 -12.73 -9.63 0.28
C PHE A 62 -13.04 -8.45 1.21
N CYS A 63 -14.31 -8.04 1.37
CA CYS A 63 -14.67 -7.08 2.42
C CYS A 63 -14.44 -7.68 3.81
N GLU A 64 -14.78 -8.97 4.00
CA GLU A 64 -14.56 -9.69 5.27
C GLU A 64 -13.06 -9.90 5.54
N ARG A 65 -12.27 -10.24 4.50
CA ARG A 65 -10.80 -10.30 4.62
C ARG A 65 -10.20 -8.96 4.98
N GLU A 66 -10.63 -7.88 4.31
CA GLU A 66 -10.13 -6.53 4.61
C GLU A 66 -10.42 -6.13 6.05
N LEU A 67 -11.65 -6.39 6.53
CA LEU A 67 -12.04 -6.20 7.94
C LEU A 67 -11.10 -6.98 8.88
N GLN A 68 -10.97 -8.28 8.67
CA GLN A 68 -10.18 -9.16 9.54
C GLN A 68 -8.70 -8.73 9.60
N LEU A 69 -8.10 -8.47 8.43
CA LEU A 69 -6.68 -8.17 8.34
C LEU A 69 -6.35 -6.79 8.89
N ASN A 70 -7.20 -5.79 8.63
CA ASN A 70 -6.96 -4.44 9.07
C ASN A 70 -7.31 -4.20 10.54
N GLN A 71 -8.19 -5.00 11.16
CA GLN A 71 -8.42 -4.92 12.61
C GLN A 71 -7.16 -5.21 13.43
N ARG A 72 -6.13 -5.87 12.86
CA ARG A 72 -4.81 -6.05 13.48
C ARG A 72 -4.04 -4.74 13.63
N PHE A 73 -4.27 -3.78 12.73
CA PHE A 73 -3.62 -2.47 12.70
C PHE A 73 -4.50 -1.37 13.30
N ALA A 74 -5.83 -1.51 13.12
CA ALA A 74 -6.78 -0.43 13.27
C ALA A 74 -8.18 -0.90 13.71
N LYS A 75 -8.24 -1.61 14.85
CA LYS A 75 -9.47 -2.24 15.36
C LYS A 75 -10.68 -1.29 15.42
N ASP A 76 -10.51 -0.07 15.94
CA ASP A 76 -11.61 0.87 16.15
C ASP A 76 -12.02 1.64 14.88
N ILE A 77 -11.33 1.40 13.76
CA ILE A 77 -11.61 1.97 12.45
C ILE A 77 -12.38 1.00 11.58
N TYR A 78 -12.08 -0.30 11.62
CA TYR A 78 -12.74 -1.29 10.78
C TYR A 78 -13.92 -1.92 11.54
N LEU A 79 -15.13 -1.44 11.25
CA LEU A 79 -16.31 -1.65 12.10
C LEU A 79 -17.16 -2.86 11.69
N GLY A 80 -17.25 -3.17 10.41
CA GLY A 80 -18.03 -4.30 9.94
C GLY A 80 -18.26 -4.34 8.43
N VAL A 81 -18.78 -5.45 7.94
CA VAL A 81 -19.26 -5.60 6.55
C VAL A 81 -20.77 -5.50 6.55
N LEU A 82 -21.32 -4.59 5.75
CA LEU A 82 -22.76 -4.37 5.63
C LEU A 82 -23.26 -4.78 4.23
N PRO A 83 -24.48 -5.36 4.14
CA PRO A 83 -25.12 -5.62 2.87
C PRO A 83 -25.54 -4.31 2.18
N VAL A 84 -25.61 -4.34 0.85
CA VAL A 84 -26.19 -3.29 0.01
C VAL A 84 -27.39 -3.87 -0.71
N TYR A 85 -28.54 -3.20 -0.61
CA TYR A 85 -29.80 -3.64 -1.18
C TYR A 85 -30.30 -2.70 -2.27
N GLN A 86 -31.10 -3.25 -3.19
CA GLN A 86 -31.96 -2.46 -4.08
C GLN A 86 -33.42 -2.68 -3.69
N VAL A 87 -34.10 -1.62 -3.24
CA VAL A 87 -35.48 -1.67 -2.74
C VAL A 87 -36.29 -0.63 -3.48
N ASN A 88 -37.32 -1.04 -4.22
CA ASN A 88 -38.19 -0.15 -5.01
C ASN A 88 -37.42 0.84 -5.92
N GLY A 89 -36.27 0.41 -6.45
CA GLY A 89 -35.40 1.24 -7.29
C GLY A 89 -34.43 2.16 -6.54
N HIS A 90 -34.48 2.20 -5.21
CA HIS A 90 -33.53 2.90 -4.34
C HIS A 90 -32.42 1.95 -3.87
N PHE A 91 -31.26 2.49 -3.52
CA PHE A 91 -30.14 1.71 -2.99
C PHE A 91 -29.94 2.01 -1.52
N LYS A 92 -29.79 1.00 -0.67
CA LYS A 92 -29.63 1.16 0.78
C LYS A 92 -28.44 0.37 1.31
N ILE A 93 -27.67 0.95 2.23
CA ILE A 93 -26.65 0.23 3.01
C ILE A 93 -27.23 -0.22 4.35
N GLY A 94 -27.02 -1.48 4.71
CA GLY A 94 -27.48 -2.05 5.98
C GLY A 94 -28.98 -2.39 5.99
N GLY A 95 -29.43 -2.90 7.14
CA GLY A 95 -30.78 -3.44 7.31
C GLY A 95 -30.92 -4.88 6.81
N ASP A 96 -32.16 -5.33 6.65
CA ASP A 96 -32.52 -6.64 6.10
C ASP A 96 -33.70 -6.48 5.14
N PHE A 97 -33.41 -6.64 3.84
CA PHE A 97 -34.38 -6.45 2.76
C PHE A 97 -34.32 -7.63 1.76
N GLY A 98 -33.92 -8.82 2.22
CA GLY A 98 -33.80 -10.02 1.39
C GLY A 98 -32.39 -10.26 0.87
N ALA A 99 -32.23 -10.52 -0.43
CA ALA A 99 -30.94 -10.83 -1.04
C ALA A 99 -30.13 -9.54 -1.32
N PRO A 100 -28.93 -9.37 -0.74
CA PRO A 100 -28.07 -8.22 -1.05
C PRO A 100 -27.61 -8.24 -2.51
N ILE A 101 -27.57 -7.07 -3.14
CA ILE A 101 -27.00 -6.90 -4.47
C ILE A 101 -25.48 -6.65 -4.44
N ASP A 102 -24.95 -6.25 -3.28
CA ASP A 102 -23.51 -6.10 -3.02
C ASP A 102 -23.22 -6.02 -1.52
N TYR A 103 -21.96 -5.77 -1.17
CA TYR A 103 -21.52 -5.53 0.21
C TYR A 103 -20.59 -4.31 0.28
N THR A 104 -20.56 -3.67 1.45
CA THR A 104 -19.64 -2.58 1.76
C THR A 104 -18.91 -2.84 3.06
N LEU A 105 -17.65 -2.42 3.13
CA LEU A 105 -16.90 -2.33 4.36
C LEU A 105 -17.19 -0.98 5.02
N LYS A 106 -17.73 -1.02 6.23
CA LYS A 106 -17.98 0.16 7.06
C LYS A 106 -16.77 0.43 7.94
N MET A 107 -16.31 1.67 7.89
CA MET A 107 -15.17 2.15 8.67
C MET A 107 -15.51 3.45 9.39
N ARG A 108 -14.81 3.74 10.49
CA ARG A 108 -14.82 5.07 11.12
C ARG A 108 -14.00 6.03 10.26
N LYS A 109 -14.51 7.22 10.02
CA LYS A 109 -13.76 8.28 9.35
C LYS A 109 -12.74 8.88 10.32
N LEU A 110 -11.49 8.97 9.87
CA LEU A 110 -10.44 9.70 10.57
C LEU A 110 -10.25 11.08 9.96
N ASP A 111 -9.70 12.02 10.73
CA ASP A 111 -9.37 13.35 10.22
C ASP A 111 -8.27 13.24 9.13
N PRO A 112 -8.59 13.56 7.85
CA PRO A 112 -7.63 13.48 6.75
C PRO A 112 -6.42 14.39 6.94
N LYS A 113 -6.49 15.42 7.81
CA LYS A 113 -5.35 16.29 8.14
C LYS A 113 -4.26 15.57 8.93
N MET A 114 -4.61 14.47 9.61
CA MET A 114 -3.67 13.68 10.41
C MET A 114 -2.98 12.58 9.60
N ARG A 115 -3.31 12.43 8.31
CA ARG A 115 -2.64 11.46 7.43
C ARG A 115 -1.18 11.86 7.21
N MET A 116 -0.26 10.90 7.35
CA MET A 116 1.17 11.17 7.42
C MET A 116 1.70 11.87 6.15
N ASP A 117 1.24 11.49 4.95
CA ASP A 117 1.62 12.17 3.70
C ASP A 117 1.26 13.67 3.66
N LYS A 118 0.16 14.06 4.32
CA LYS A 118 -0.25 15.46 4.45
C LYS A 118 0.61 16.20 5.46
N LEU A 119 0.90 15.57 6.59
CA LEU A 119 1.77 16.13 7.62
C LEU A 119 3.22 16.27 7.14
N LEU A 120 3.73 15.32 6.34
CA LEU A 120 5.06 15.39 5.73
C LEU A 120 5.18 16.61 4.83
N LYS A 121 4.18 16.85 3.96
CA LYS A 121 4.13 18.04 3.10
C LYS A 121 4.05 19.36 3.87
N GLN A 122 3.50 19.33 5.07
CA GLN A 122 3.41 20.49 5.96
C GLN A 122 4.64 20.64 6.87
N GLY A 123 5.61 19.72 6.83
CA GLY A 123 6.75 19.72 7.76
C GLY A 123 6.36 19.46 9.22
N ARG A 124 5.24 18.76 9.45
CA ARG A 124 4.65 18.54 10.79
C ARG A 124 4.88 17.13 11.35
N VAL A 125 5.69 16.31 10.69
CA VAL A 125 6.14 15.03 11.23
C VAL A 125 7.39 15.27 12.07
N SER A 126 7.30 15.03 13.38
CA SER A 126 8.42 15.15 14.31
C SER A 126 9.17 13.82 14.43
N GLU A 127 10.37 13.86 15.01
CA GLU A 127 11.09 12.66 15.42
C GLU A 127 10.27 11.75 16.35
N GLU A 128 9.49 12.36 17.24
CA GLU A 128 8.64 11.62 18.20
C GLU A 128 7.55 10.83 17.49
N HIS A 129 6.95 11.38 16.43
CA HIS A 129 6.03 10.62 15.58
C HIS A 129 6.71 9.40 14.95
N ILE A 130 7.96 9.55 14.48
CA ILE A 130 8.72 8.46 13.86
C ILE A 130 9.11 7.39 14.88
N LYS A 131 9.56 7.79 16.08
CA LYS A 131 9.91 6.85 17.16
C LYS A 131 8.69 6.03 17.58
N ASN A 132 7.56 6.69 17.87
CA ASN A 132 6.31 6.01 18.22
C ASN A 132 5.81 5.08 17.10
N LEU A 133 5.94 5.49 15.82
CA LEU A 133 5.60 4.65 14.69
C LEU A 133 6.52 3.44 14.57
N ALA A 134 7.83 3.63 14.68
CA ALA A 134 8.80 2.53 14.66
C ALA A 134 8.55 1.53 15.80
N GLU A 135 8.28 2.02 17.02
CA GLU A 135 7.91 1.20 18.18
C GLU A 135 6.60 0.43 17.95
N TRP A 136 5.61 1.06 17.31
CA TRP A 136 4.37 0.38 16.94
C TRP A 136 4.63 -0.77 15.95
N ILE A 137 5.42 -0.49 14.90
CA ILE A 137 5.73 -1.44 13.82
C ILE A 137 6.50 -2.64 14.36
N GLU A 138 7.53 -2.44 15.18
CA GLU A 138 8.27 -3.56 15.77
C GLU A 138 7.40 -4.42 16.68
N ASN A 139 6.49 -3.82 17.45
CA ASN A 139 5.63 -4.52 18.40
C ASN A 139 4.60 -5.36 17.64
N PHE A 140 4.12 -4.85 16.52
CA PHE A 140 3.32 -5.60 15.57
C PHE A 140 4.15 -6.74 14.96
N HIS A 141 5.33 -6.46 14.40
CA HIS A 141 6.16 -7.49 13.76
C HIS A 141 6.49 -8.61 14.72
N LYS A 142 6.93 -8.33 15.95
CA LYS A 142 7.24 -9.32 16.99
C LYS A 142 6.11 -10.34 17.21
N LYS A 143 4.85 -9.92 17.04
CA LYS A 143 3.63 -10.73 17.23
C LYS A 143 3.05 -11.31 15.94
N ALA A 144 3.39 -10.74 14.79
CA ALA A 144 2.89 -11.17 13.49
C ALA A 144 3.26 -12.63 13.20
N ALA A 145 2.39 -13.32 12.46
CA ALA A 145 2.57 -14.72 12.12
C ALA A 145 3.87 -14.92 11.33
N VAL A 146 4.70 -15.87 11.75
CA VAL A 146 5.96 -16.18 11.07
C VAL A 146 5.68 -17.09 9.88
N ILE A 147 6.17 -16.69 8.71
CA ILE A 147 6.05 -17.45 7.46
C ILE A 147 7.27 -18.35 7.33
N ARG A 148 7.03 -19.64 7.09
CA ARG A 148 8.09 -20.67 7.02
C ARG A 148 8.30 -21.22 5.62
N GLU A 149 7.28 -21.11 4.78
CA GLU A 149 7.27 -21.60 3.41
C GLU A 149 6.93 -20.42 2.49
N LYS A 150 7.92 -20.00 1.69
CA LYS A 150 7.77 -18.97 0.67
C LYS A 150 8.88 -19.14 -0.36
N ASP A 151 8.54 -18.91 -1.62
CA ASP A 151 9.58 -18.67 -2.62
C ASP A 151 10.17 -17.28 -2.39
N VAL A 152 11.38 -17.24 -1.83
CA VAL A 152 12.08 -15.98 -1.54
C VAL A 152 12.67 -15.33 -2.79
N LEU A 153 12.64 -16.00 -3.95
CA LEU A 153 13.10 -15.47 -5.22
C LEU A 153 11.98 -14.81 -6.03
N ASP A 154 10.73 -14.91 -5.59
CA ASP A 154 9.55 -14.29 -6.23
C ASP A 154 9.71 -12.77 -6.41
N ILE A 155 10.47 -12.13 -5.55
CA ILE A 155 10.76 -10.70 -5.57
C ILE A 155 11.58 -10.29 -6.81
N LYS A 156 12.39 -11.19 -7.39
CA LYS A 156 13.09 -10.96 -8.66
C LYS A 156 12.09 -10.76 -9.79
N GLU A 157 11.11 -11.66 -9.89
CA GLU A 157 10.04 -11.56 -10.88
C GLU A 157 9.20 -10.30 -10.65
N LYS A 158 8.82 -10.03 -9.39
CA LYS A 158 8.06 -8.83 -9.02
C LYS A 158 8.82 -7.53 -9.30
N PHE A 159 10.15 -7.51 -9.20
CA PHE A 159 10.97 -6.35 -9.56
C PHE A 159 10.93 -6.10 -11.07
N ASN A 160 10.99 -7.19 -11.84
CA ASN A 160 11.03 -7.16 -13.30
C ASN A 160 9.67 -6.80 -13.94
N ASP A 161 8.58 -6.83 -13.18
CA ASP A 161 7.26 -6.38 -13.61
C ASP A 161 7.25 -4.95 -14.21
N LEU A 162 8.14 -4.05 -13.75
CA LEU A 162 8.25 -2.69 -14.28
C LEU A 162 8.67 -2.68 -15.76
N VAL A 163 9.32 -3.73 -16.26
CA VAL A 163 9.73 -3.87 -17.66
C VAL A 163 8.53 -3.82 -18.60
N ALA A 164 7.37 -4.33 -18.19
CA ALA A 164 6.13 -4.26 -18.97
C ALA A 164 5.67 -2.80 -19.20
N GLU A 165 6.10 -1.88 -18.34
CA GLU A 165 5.79 -0.45 -18.42
C GLU A 165 6.86 0.37 -19.15
N LYS A 166 8.02 -0.24 -19.44
CA LYS A 166 9.21 0.44 -19.98
C LYS A 166 8.93 1.22 -21.25
N GLN A 167 8.21 0.64 -22.21
CA GLN A 167 7.90 1.31 -23.48
C GLN A 167 7.15 2.62 -23.24
N PHE A 168 6.06 2.56 -22.47
CA PHE A 168 5.26 3.74 -22.16
C PHE A 168 6.07 4.79 -21.38
N ILE A 169 6.84 4.36 -20.38
CA ILE A 169 7.71 5.26 -19.61
C ILE A 169 8.73 5.94 -20.54
N SER A 170 9.34 5.20 -21.46
CA SER A 170 10.30 5.76 -22.43
C SER A 170 9.66 6.76 -23.39
N GLU A 171 8.42 6.51 -23.84
CA GLU A 171 7.69 7.41 -24.72
C GLU A 171 7.31 8.72 -24.02
N GLN A 172 6.97 8.65 -22.72
CA GLN A 172 6.49 9.80 -21.95
C GLN A 172 7.60 10.60 -21.24
N LEU A 173 8.67 9.94 -20.79
CA LEU A 173 9.75 10.53 -19.97
C LEU A 173 11.12 10.49 -20.66
N GLY A 174 11.22 9.87 -21.84
CA GLY A 174 12.44 9.83 -22.64
C GLY A 174 13.30 8.58 -22.41
N PHE A 175 14.29 8.42 -23.30
CA PHE A 175 15.10 7.20 -23.42
C PHE A 175 15.93 6.88 -22.17
N ASP A 176 16.37 7.88 -21.41
CA ASP A 176 17.18 7.65 -20.22
C ASP A 176 16.38 6.96 -19.09
N SER A 177 15.07 7.21 -18.99
CA SER A 177 14.19 6.48 -18.06
C SER A 177 14.15 4.97 -18.36
N ALA A 178 14.18 4.59 -19.64
CA ALA A 178 14.27 3.18 -20.04
C ALA A 178 15.61 2.54 -19.67
N LYS A 179 16.72 3.29 -19.78
CA LYS A 179 18.05 2.81 -19.35
C LYS A 179 18.11 2.57 -17.85
N THR A 180 17.51 3.46 -17.04
CA THR A 180 17.42 3.28 -15.59
C THR A 180 16.68 2.00 -15.24
N ILE A 181 15.58 1.68 -15.93
CA ILE A 181 14.88 0.40 -15.75
C ILE A 181 15.78 -0.80 -16.11
N ASP A 182 16.46 -0.76 -17.25
CA ASP A 182 17.37 -1.85 -17.66
C ASP A 182 18.51 -2.07 -16.65
N ARG A 183 19.14 -0.98 -16.20
CA ARG A 183 20.18 -1.03 -15.18
C ARG A 183 19.63 -1.62 -13.87
N ALA A 184 18.45 -1.19 -13.45
CA ALA A 184 17.81 -1.67 -12.22
C ALA A 184 17.56 -3.18 -12.26
N VAL A 185 17.09 -3.71 -13.40
CA VAL A 185 16.88 -5.15 -13.59
C VAL A 185 18.22 -5.90 -13.50
N ILE A 186 19.26 -5.46 -14.21
CA ILE A 186 20.58 -6.11 -14.17
C ILE A 186 21.15 -6.14 -12.74
N VAL A 187 21.07 -5.02 -12.02
CA VAL A 187 21.55 -4.94 -10.63
C VAL A 187 20.70 -5.82 -9.71
N SER A 188 19.38 -5.82 -9.86
CA SER A 188 18.48 -6.66 -9.07
C SER A 188 18.78 -8.15 -9.28
N ASP A 189 18.90 -8.58 -10.53
CA ASP A 189 19.23 -9.96 -10.88
C ASP A 189 20.58 -10.38 -10.28
N GLY A 190 21.61 -9.54 -10.46
CA GLY A 190 22.95 -9.79 -9.91
C GLY A 190 23.02 -9.74 -8.38
N PHE A 191 22.13 -8.98 -7.72
CA PHE A 191 22.03 -8.95 -6.27
C PHE A 191 21.51 -10.30 -5.74
N PHE A 192 20.44 -10.86 -6.32
CA PHE A 192 19.91 -12.15 -5.87
C PHE A 192 20.84 -13.33 -6.14
N ASP A 193 21.54 -13.33 -7.27
CA ASP A 193 22.52 -14.38 -7.58
C ASP A 193 23.61 -14.47 -6.50
N LYS A 194 23.89 -13.35 -5.79
CA LYS A 194 24.85 -13.28 -4.67
C LYS A 194 24.21 -13.53 -3.31
N HIS A 195 22.98 -13.07 -3.08
CA HIS A 195 22.34 -13.01 -1.76
C HIS A 195 21.17 -13.99 -1.55
N GLU A 196 20.96 -14.97 -2.44
CA GLU A 196 19.91 -15.99 -2.27
C GLU A 196 20.00 -16.70 -0.91
N LYS A 197 21.22 -17.05 -0.49
CA LYS A 197 21.44 -17.72 0.80
C LYS A 197 20.98 -16.86 1.98
N LEU A 198 21.26 -15.55 1.95
CA LEU A 198 20.83 -14.59 2.96
C LEU A 198 19.31 -14.60 3.13
N LEU A 199 18.55 -14.54 2.04
CA LEU A 199 17.08 -14.56 2.10
C LEU A 199 16.54 -15.86 2.67
N LYS A 200 17.10 -17.01 2.27
CA LYS A 200 16.75 -18.31 2.84
C LYS A 200 17.07 -18.38 4.33
N ASP A 201 18.20 -17.83 4.76
CA ASP A 201 18.56 -17.73 6.18
C ASP A 201 17.59 -16.83 6.95
N ARG A 202 17.15 -15.73 6.36
CA ARG A 202 16.17 -14.82 6.96
C ARG A 202 14.78 -15.46 7.09
N LEU A 203 14.33 -16.21 6.08
CA LEU A 203 13.11 -17.03 6.15
C LEU A 203 13.19 -18.05 7.29
N ARG A 204 14.29 -18.82 7.37
CA ARG A 204 14.53 -19.78 8.47
C ARG A 204 14.56 -19.11 9.84
N SER A 205 15.12 -17.91 9.93
CA SER A 205 15.23 -17.12 11.16
C SER A 205 13.92 -16.45 11.58
N GLY A 206 12.85 -16.54 10.78
CA GLY A 206 11.53 -16.00 11.10
C GLY A 206 11.40 -14.49 10.88
N PHE A 207 12.18 -13.93 9.95
CA PHE A 207 12.04 -12.53 9.53
C PHE A 207 10.96 -12.33 8.46
N PHE A 208 10.49 -13.39 7.81
CA PHE A 208 9.31 -13.30 6.96
C PHE A 208 8.06 -13.42 7.82
N ARG A 209 7.18 -12.41 7.73
CA ARG A 209 5.98 -12.31 8.57
C ARG A 209 4.78 -11.88 7.76
N ASP A 210 3.60 -12.14 8.30
CA ASP A 210 2.35 -11.61 7.75
C ASP A 210 2.14 -10.14 8.16
N CYS A 211 2.76 -9.28 7.35
CA CYS A 211 2.97 -7.85 7.54
C CYS A 211 1.74 -6.98 7.14
N HIS A 212 1.91 -5.71 6.83
CA HIS A 212 0.93 -4.82 6.17
C HIS A 212 0.97 -4.95 4.64
N GLY A 213 2.18 -5.10 4.07
CA GLY A 213 2.43 -5.26 2.63
C GLY A 213 2.47 -3.95 1.82
N ASP A 214 1.75 -2.91 2.26
CA ASP A 214 1.70 -1.57 1.64
C ASP A 214 1.92 -0.43 2.66
N LEU A 215 2.92 -0.58 3.54
CA LEU A 215 3.16 0.37 4.64
C LEU A 215 3.91 1.62 4.15
N HIS A 216 3.18 2.68 3.85
CA HIS A 216 3.75 3.97 3.44
C HIS A 216 2.89 5.14 3.96
N SER A 217 3.35 6.39 3.86
CA SER A 217 2.74 7.54 4.56
C SER A 217 1.28 7.87 4.18
N ARG A 218 0.76 7.38 3.06
CA ARG A 218 -0.68 7.55 2.73
C ARG A 218 -1.57 6.54 3.46
N ASN A 219 -0.98 5.48 3.99
CA ASN A 219 -1.63 4.38 4.70
C ASN A 219 -1.37 4.46 6.21
N ILE A 220 -1.04 5.65 6.72
CA ILE A 220 -0.76 5.91 8.14
C ILE A 220 -1.40 7.23 8.56
N PHE A 221 -2.15 7.20 9.66
CA PHE A 221 -2.55 8.40 10.40
C PHE A 221 -1.66 8.55 11.64
N LEU A 222 -1.13 9.75 11.85
CA LEU A 222 -0.34 10.08 13.05
C LEU A 222 -1.27 10.66 14.11
N LEU A 223 -1.83 9.78 14.93
CA LEU A 223 -2.61 10.10 16.12
C LEU A 223 -1.74 9.84 17.37
N PRO A 224 -2.20 10.10 18.62
CA PRO A 224 -1.40 9.79 19.81
C PRO A 224 -0.88 8.33 19.83
N GLY A 225 -1.67 7.39 19.30
CA GLY A 225 -1.15 6.11 18.81
C GLY A 225 -1.13 6.13 17.28
N PRO A 226 -0.01 5.81 16.61
CA PRO A 226 0.03 5.75 15.16
C PRO A 226 -0.91 4.67 14.64
N GLN A 227 -1.53 4.92 13.50
CA GLN A 227 -2.61 4.11 12.98
C GLN A 227 -2.38 3.75 11.50
N PRO A 228 -1.62 2.68 11.23
CA PRO A 228 -1.59 2.08 9.90
C PRO A 228 -2.98 1.54 9.50
N PHE A 229 -3.34 1.67 8.23
CA PHE A 229 -4.62 1.21 7.69
C PHE A 229 -4.46 0.84 6.21
N ASP A 230 -5.44 0.13 5.66
CA ASP A 230 -5.49 -0.32 4.26
C ASP A 230 -4.37 -1.32 3.91
N CYS A 231 -4.13 -2.29 4.80
CA CYS A 231 -3.23 -3.41 4.54
C CYS A 231 -3.78 -4.29 3.41
N LEU A 232 -2.88 -4.86 2.61
CA LEU A 232 -3.25 -5.62 1.42
C LEU A 232 -4.07 -6.86 1.78
N GLU A 233 -5.31 -6.94 1.30
CA GLU A 233 -6.25 -8.01 1.65
C GLU A 233 -6.37 -9.13 0.62
N PHE A 234 -5.94 -8.86 -0.62
CA PHE A 234 -6.29 -9.67 -1.77
C PHE A 234 -5.27 -10.72 -2.19
N ASN A 235 -4.00 -10.55 -1.81
CA ASN A 235 -2.95 -11.51 -2.10
C ASN A 235 -1.97 -11.55 -0.93
N ASP A 236 -1.90 -12.71 -0.30
CA ASP A 236 -1.07 -12.94 0.88
C ASP A 236 0.41 -12.82 0.55
N ASP A 237 0.86 -13.12 -0.67
CA ASP A 237 2.29 -13.04 -1.04
C ASP A 237 2.86 -11.62 -1.01
N TYR A 238 2.02 -10.59 -1.16
CA TYR A 238 2.45 -9.19 -1.04
C TYR A 238 2.53 -8.72 0.42
N ARG A 239 1.90 -9.46 1.34
CA ARG A 239 1.86 -9.17 2.76
C ARG A 239 2.75 -10.12 3.57
N GLN A 240 3.00 -11.32 3.08
CA GLN A 240 3.90 -12.30 3.66
C GLN A 240 5.32 -12.04 3.15
N ILE A 241 5.97 -11.05 3.76
CA ILE A 241 7.26 -10.50 3.30
C ILE A 241 8.27 -10.44 4.44
N ASP A 242 9.53 -10.23 4.07
CA ASP A 242 10.57 -9.92 5.05
C ASP A 242 10.24 -8.59 5.77
N VAL A 243 10.40 -8.55 7.09
CA VAL A 243 10.14 -7.33 7.87
C VAL A 243 11.01 -6.15 7.46
N LEU A 244 12.23 -6.38 6.94
CA LEU A 244 13.03 -5.30 6.37
C LEU A 244 12.43 -4.75 5.08
N ASN A 245 11.76 -5.58 4.28
CA ASN A 245 11.05 -5.14 3.08
C ASN A 245 9.87 -4.23 3.43
N GLU A 246 9.14 -4.56 4.50
CA GLU A 246 8.07 -3.70 5.01
C GLU A 246 8.60 -2.34 5.49
N VAL A 247 9.59 -2.33 6.38
CA VAL A 247 10.16 -1.07 6.90
C VAL A 247 10.83 -0.25 5.80
N ALA A 248 11.46 -0.91 4.82
CA ALA A 248 12.05 -0.26 3.67
C ALA A 248 11.02 0.50 2.83
N PHE A 249 9.75 0.07 2.81
CA PHE A 249 8.72 0.81 2.09
C PHE A 249 8.47 2.17 2.74
N LEU A 250 8.27 2.20 4.07
CA LEU A 250 8.09 3.45 4.80
C LEU A 250 9.34 4.34 4.68
N CYS A 251 10.53 3.78 4.82
CA CYS A 251 11.79 4.52 4.73
C CYS A 251 12.02 5.08 3.31
N MET A 252 11.75 4.29 2.26
CA MET A 252 11.78 4.78 0.87
C MET A 252 10.77 5.90 0.63
N ASP A 253 9.57 5.80 1.21
CA ASP A 253 8.54 6.84 1.09
C ASP A 253 8.94 8.13 1.85
N LEU A 254 9.64 8.02 2.98
CA LEU A 254 10.25 9.16 3.67
C LEU A 254 11.36 9.82 2.84
N ASP A 255 12.24 9.04 2.21
CA ASP A 255 13.26 9.57 1.30
C ASP A 255 12.63 10.27 0.09
N ALA A 256 11.56 9.68 -0.46
CA ALA A 256 10.77 10.32 -1.51
C ALA A 256 10.16 11.65 -1.03
N HIS A 257 9.98 11.87 0.27
CA HIS A 257 9.53 13.14 0.84
C HIS A 257 10.68 14.08 1.23
N ASP A 258 11.91 13.78 0.80
CA ASP A 258 13.15 14.48 1.17
C ASP A 258 13.37 14.50 2.70
N LYS A 259 13.01 13.40 3.37
CA LYS A 259 13.13 13.21 4.84
C LYS A 259 14.07 12.06 5.18
N ASN A 260 15.26 12.09 4.62
CA ASN A 260 16.29 11.08 4.83
C ASN A 260 16.66 10.93 6.31
N GLU A 261 16.68 12.01 7.09
CA GLU A 261 16.97 11.94 8.53
C GLU A 261 15.87 11.18 9.30
N LEU A 262 14.61 11.35 8.90
CA LEU A 262 13.49 10.61 9.50
C LEU A 262 13.49 9.14 9.08
N SER A 263 13.94 8.85 7.85
CA SER A 263 14.13 7.49 7.33
C SER A 263 15.17 6.73 8.16
N GLU A 264 16.34 7.34 8.36
CA GLU A 264 17.41 6.77 9.20
C GLU A 264 16.98 6.63 10.66
N LEU A 265 16.25 7.62 11.20
CA LEU A 265 15.69 7.53 12.55
C LEU A 265 14.71 6.35 12.67
N CYS A 266 13.83 6.16 11.68
CA CYS A 266 12.82 5.11 11.67
C CYS A 266 13.46 3.72 11.76
N ILE A 267 14.41 3.43 10.85
CA ILE A 267 15.07 2.12 10.84
C ILE A 267 16.00 1.94 12.04
N GLY A 268 16.68 3.00 12.48
CA GLY A 268 17.54 2.97 13.66
C GLY A 268 16.76 2.63 14.93
N HIS A 269 15.61 3.28 15.13
CA HIS A 269 14.75 3.02 16.29
C HIS A 269 14.12 1.62 16.23
N TYR A 270 13.57 1.24 15.08
CA TYR A 270 13.03 -0.11 14.86
C TYR A 270 14.08 -1.21 15.15
N ASN A 271 15.32 -1.03 14.67
CA ASN A 271 16.37 -2.03 14.81
C ASN A 271 16.94 -2.12 16.24
N LEU A 272 16.82 -1.06 17.04
CA LEU A 272 17.23 -1.04 18.45
C LEU A 272 16.46 -2.08 19.27
N HIS A 273 15.17 -2.23 19.02
CA HIS A 273 14.32 -3.11 19.80
C HIS A 273 13.87 -4.37 19.04
N PHE A 274 14.00 -4.41 17.71
CA PHE A 274 13.89 -5.63 16.91
C PHE A 274 15.05 -5.73 15.91
N PRO A 275 16.17 -6.41 16.26
CA PRO A 275 17.41 -6.39 15.50
C PRO A 275 17.31 -7.23 14.21
N ALA A 276 16.59 -6.69 13.22
CA ALA A 276 16.35 -7.30 11.93
C ALA A 276 17.47 -7.03 10.92
N MET A 277 18.29 -6.00 11.15
CA MET A 277 19.47 -5.63 10.36
C MET A 277 20.70 -5.66 11.27
N ARG A 278 21.50 -6.72 11.13
CA ARG A 278 22.54 -7.11 12.10
C ARG A 278 23.95 -6.95 11.55
N ASN A 279 24.10 -6.98 10.23
CA ASN A 279 25.38 -6.91 9.55
C ASN A 279 25.25 -6.08 8.25
N ASP A 280 26.38 -5.85 7.58
CA ASP A 280 26.41 -5.05 6.35
C ASP A 280 25.69 -5.72 5.18
N GLU A 281 25.62 -7.05 5.14
CA GLU A 281 24.87 -7.78 4.12
C GLU A 281 23.35 -7.50 4.22
N GLU A 282 22.82 -7.45 5.45
CA GLU A 282 21.43 -7.10 5.71
C GLU A 282 21.14 -5.61 5.51
N ARG A 283 22.16 -4.75 5.69
CA ARG A 283 22.07 -3.33 5.33
C ARG A 283 21.98 -3.16 3.81
N GLN A 284 22.79 -3.88 3.05
CA GLN A 284 22.69 -3.91 1.59
C GLN A 284 21.33 -4.44 1.13
N LEU A 285 20.81 -5.50 1.77
CA LEU A 285 19.46 -6.01 1.51
C LEU A 285 18.37 -4.96 1.80
N PHE A 286 18.51 -4.18 2.87
CA PHE A 286 17.57 -3.11 3.19
C PHE A 286 17.57 -2.00 2.11
N THR A 287 18.75 -1.58 1.65
CA THR A 287 18.86 -0.64 0.53
C THR A 287 18.26 -1.22 -0.75
N TYR A 288 18.44 -2.52 -0.98
CA TYR A 288 17.84 -3.22 -2.11
C TYR A 288 16.30 -3.20 -2.00
N TYR A 289 15.74 -3.44 -0.81
CA TYR A 289 14.30 -3.34 -0.61
C TYR A 289 13.78 -1.90 -0.81
N LYS A 290 14.53 -0.86 -0.44
CA LYS A 290 14.17 0.54 -0.76
C LYS A 290 14.12 0.74 -2.28
N CYS A 291 15.11 0.22 -3.01
CA CYS A 291 15.14 0.21 -4.48
C CYS A 291 13.92 -0.52 -5.07
N TYR A 292 13.62 -1.73 -4.59
CA TYR A 292 12.44 -2.50 -5.00
C TYR A 292 11.13 -1.73 -4.75
N ARG A 293 10.99 -1.06 -3.61
CA ARG A 293 9.79 -0.29 -3.30
C ARG A 293 9.67 0.97 -4.16
N ALA A 294 10.77 1.63 -4.50
CA ALA A 294 10.79 2.71 -5.49
C ALA A 294 10.34 2.20 -6.88
N ASN A 295 10.85 1.04 -7.32
CA ASN A 295 10.41 0.37 -8.55
C ASN A 295 8.89 0.12 -8.56
N VAL A 296 8.34 -0.44 -7.47
CA VAL A 296 6.88 -0.67 -7.34
C VAL A 296 6.10 0.64 -7.47
N ARG A 297 6.58 1.73 -6.85
CA ARG A 297 5.93 3.05 -6.96
C ARG A 297 6.02 3.64 -8.36
N ALA A 298 7.14 3.46 -9.07
CA ALA A 298 7.26 3.85 -10.47
C ALA A 298 6.23 3.08 -11.33
N LYS A 299 6.10 1.76 -11.14
CA LYS A 299 5.12 0.91 -11.85
C LYS A 299 3.68 1.36 -11.61
N VAL A 300 3.29 1.53 -10.34
CA VAL A 300 1.91 1.91 -9.98
C VAL A 300 1.55 3.30 -10.51
N ASN A 301 2.48 4.25 -10.48
CA ASN A 301 2.25 5.58 -11.07
C ASN A 301 2.22 5.53 -12.61
N SER A 302 3.03 4.68 -13.25
CA SER A 302 2.97 4.46 -14.71
C SER A 302 1.57 3.98 -15.14
N LEU A 303 1.04 2.96 -14.46
CA LEU A 303 -0.31 2.46 -14.72
C LEU A 303 -1.38 3.53 -14.51
N ARG A 304 -1.25 4.36 -13.46
CA ARG A 304 -2.14 5.50 -13.22
C ARG A 304 -2.07 6.54 -14.34
N ALA A 305 -0.87 6.83 -14.85
CA ALA A 305 -0.68 7.78 -15.93
C ALA A 305 -1.29 7.27 -17.26
N LYS A 306 -1.23 5.95 -17.52
CA LYS A 306 -1.91 5.33 -18.66
C LYS A 306 -3.43 5.44 -18.59
N SER A 307 -4.00 5.34 -17.39
CA SER A 307 -5.45 5.40 -17.16
C SER A 307 -5.96 6.79 -16.78
N ALA A 308 -5.15 7.83 -16.91
CA ALA A 308 -5.54 9.19 -16.52
C ALA A 308 -6.66 9.75 -17.43
N TYR A 309 -7.66 10.39 -16.81
CA TYR A 309 -8.81 10.96 -17.52
C TYR A 309 -8.49 12.24 -18.30
N ASN A 310 -7.43 12.96 -17.91
CA ASN A 310 -7.00 14.20 -18.55
C ASN A 310 -5.47 14.36 -18.51
N ASN A 311 -4.96 15.25 -19.37
CA ASN A 311 -3.52 15.49 -19.53
C ASN A 311 -2.86 16.07 -18.28
N ALA A 312 -3.58 16.85 -17.46
CA ALA A 312 -3.01 17.44 -16.25
C ALA A 312 -2.72 16.38 -15.18
N ASP A 313 -3.66 15.47 -14.97
CA ASP A 313 -3.51 14.33 -14.05
C ASP A 313 -2.46 13.35 -14.55
N GLN A 314 -2.41 13.11 -15.86
CA GLN A 314 -1.36 12.31 -16.48
C GLN A 314 0.02 12.91 -16.20
N LYS A 315 0.22 14.20 -16.50
CA LYS A 315 1.50 14.89 -16.30
C LYS A 315 1.93 14.87 -14.83
N LYS A 316 1.01 15.12 -13.90
CA LYS A 316 1.27 15.05 -12.47
C LYS A 316 1.72 13.65 -12.03
N THR A 317 1.09 12.61 -12.58
CA THR A 317 1.43 11.23 -12.26
C THR A 317 2.77 10.82 -12.88
N LEU A 318 3.09 11.30 -14.09
CA LEU A 318 4.40 11.10 -14.73
C LEU A 318 5.55 11.74 -13.94
N LEU A 319 5.34 12.89 -13.30
CA LEU A 319 6.33 13.46 -12.37
C LEU A 319 6.60 12.54 -11.17
N GLU A 320 5.58 11.86 -10.65
CA GLU A 320 5.78 10.85 -9.61
C GLU A 320 6.57 9.66 -10.15
N VAL A 321 6.32 9.20 -11.39
CA VAL A 321 7.12 8.13 -12.02
C VAL A 321 8.59 8.53 -12.08
N GLN A 322 8.91 9.70 -12.63
CA GLN A 322 10.28 10.19 -12.74
C GLN A 322 10.97 10.21 -11.36
N LYS A 323 10.29 10.78 -10.36
CA LYS A 323 10.79 10.87 -8.99
C LYS A 323 11.19 9.51 -8.40
N TYR A 324 10.38 8.46 -8.61
CA TYR A 324 10.74 7.13 -8.10
C TYR A 324 11.81 6.43 -8.95
N LEU A 325 11.95 6.77 -10.25
CA LEU A 325 13.08 6.32 -11.06
C LEU A 325 14.40 6.97 -10.59
N ASP A 326 14.37 8.26 -10.27
CA ASP A 326 15.53 8.99 -9.74
C ASP A 326 15.96 8.41 -8.38
N LEU A 327 14.99 8.17 -7.49
CA LEU A 327 15.25 7.56 -6.18
C LEU A 327 15.79 6.12 -6.31
N MET A 328 15.29 5.36 -7.28
CA MET A 328 15.82 4.04 -7.61
C MET A 328 17.28 4.13 -8.05
N GLU A 329 17.61 5.06 -8.95
CA GLU A 329 18.99 5.30 -9.42
C GLU A 329 19.93 5.66 -8.27
N ASP A 330 19.47 6.46 -7.29
CA ASP A 330 20.26 6.81 -6.11
C ASP A 330 20.60 5.59 -5.25
N TYR A 331 19.65 4.68 -5.01
CA TYR A 331 19.95 3.42 -4.31
C TYR A 331 20.88 2.52 -5.11
N LEU A 332 20.72 2.45 -6.44
CA LEU A 332 21.53 1.60 -7.32
C LEU A 332 23.02 1.96 -7.30
N LYS A 333 23.36 3.23 -7.02
CA LYS A 333 24.76 3.67 -6.85
C LYS A 333 25.48 2.93 -5.71
N SER A 334 24.76 2.50 -4.69
CA SER A 334 25.33 1.74 -3.57
C SER A 334 25.77 0.31 -3.92
N PHE A 335 25.28 -0.24 -5.04
CA PHE A 335 25.63 -1.59 -5.53
C PHE A 335 26.63 -1.58 -6.68
N SER A 336 27.02 -0.40 -7.16
CA SER A 336 27.94 -0.22 -8.29
C SER A 336 29.40 0.03 -7.86
N GLN A 337 29.69 -0.08 -6.56
CA GLN A 337 31.03 -0.08 -5.95
C GLN A 337 31.38 -1.50 -5.54
#